data_AF-A0AAJ0C2L1-F1
#
_entry.id   AF-A0AAJ0C2L1-F1
#
_cell.length_a   1.000
_cell.length_b   1.000
_cell.length_c   1.000
_cell.angle_alpha   90.00
_cell.angle_beta   90.00
_cell.angle_gamma   90.00
#
_symmetry.space_group_name_H-M   'P 1'
#
loop_
_entity.id
_entity.type
_entity.pdbx_description
1 polymer ?
#
loop_
_entity_poly.entity_id
_entity_poly.type
_entity_poly.pdbx_seq_one_letter_code
_entity_poly.pdbx_strand_id
1 'polypeptide(L)'
;MPSEDRRRFNRIQYLLEMKLEEMCARLPVELCLMVAREPVRECAISTIQELWCSRWSSDGDIDVSLGVWAQYVHIHGVRYVAILSNTADPKRNCTKLLDTNKASKVGVLYVLEDHLGIRQLVFASQGDPDKLPPFNPRMGL
;
A
#
# COMPACT_ATOMS: atom_id res chain seq x y z
N MET A 1 -16.86 -15.05 22.83
CA MET A 1 -17.65 -13.83 23.14
C MET A 1 -16.87 -12.62 22.64
N PRO A 2 -17.45 -11.72 21.81
CA PRO A 2 -16.74 -10.50 21.41
C PRO A 2 -16.42 -9.65 22.64
N SER A 3 -15.24 -9.02 22.68
CA SER A 3 -14.88 -8.08 23.75
C SER A 3 -15.87 -6.92 23.81
N GLU A 4 -16.05 -6.35 25.00
CA GLU A 4 -16.98 -5.23 25.23
C GLU A 4 -16.65 -4.01 24.36
N ASP A 5 -15.36 -3.77 24.12
CA ASP A 5 -14.87 -2.75 23.19
C ASP A 5 -15.36 -2.97 21.75
N ARG A 6 -15.39 -4.22 21.27
CA ARG A 6 -15.90 -4.52 19.92
C ARG A 6 -17.40 -4.28 19.81
N ARG A 7 -18.16 -4.57 20.87
CA ARG A 7 -19.61 -4.27 20.91
C ARG A 7 -19.85 -2.76 20.92
N ARG A 8 -19.05 -2.02 21.69
CA ARG A 8 -19.13 -0.56 21.77
C ARG A 8 -18.77 0.09 20.43
N PHE A 9 -17.71 -0.37 19.78
CA PHE A 9 -17.31 0.10 18.45
C PHE A 9 -18.42 -0.11 17.41
N ASN A 10 -18.94 -1.33 17.28
CA ASN A 10 -20.00 -1.65 16.33
C ASN A 10 -21.27 -0.80 16.56
N ARG A 11 -21.61 -0.52 17.82
CA ARG A 11 -22.76 0.32 18.16
C ARG A 11 -22.55 1.78 17.76
N ILE A 12 -21.35 2.32 17.98
CA ILE A 12 -21.00 3.68 17.58
C ILE A 12 -21.01 3.80 16.05
N GLN A 13 -20.42 2.82 15.36
CA GLN A 13 -20.41 2.77 13.89
C GLN A 13 -21.84 2.76 13.32
N TYR A 14 -22.71 1.88 13.81
CA TYR A 14 -24.10 1.81 13.38
C TYR A 14 -24.87 3.12 13.58
N LEU A 15 -24.69 3.76 14.74
CA LEU A 15 -25.32 5.06 15.03
C LEU A 15 -24.78 6.19 14.14
N LEU A 16 -23.50 6.13 13.79
CA LEU A 16 -22.86 7.08 12.88
C LEU A 16 -23.37 6.90 11.44
N GLU A 17 -23.45 5.67 10.96
CA GLU A 17 -23.99 5.32 9.64
C GLU A 17 -25.45 5.80 9.49
N MET A 18 -26.32 5.51 10.47
CA MET A 18 -27.70 5.99 10.47
C MET A 18 -27.80 7.52 10.42
N LYS A 19 -26.98 8.22 11.22
CA LYS A 19 -26.99 9.69 11.23
C LYS A 19 -26.42 10.29 9.95
N LEU A 20 -25.41 9.66 9.36
CA LEU A 20 -24.84 10.07 8.08
C LEU A 20 -25.87 9.90 6.97
N GLU A 21 -26.60 8.78 6.91
CA GLU A 21 -27.68 8.59 5.95
C GLU A 21 -28.78 9.65 6.10
N GLU A 22 -29.22 9.92 7.34
CA GLU A 22 -30.23 10.94 7.62
C GLU A 22 -29.76 12.35 7.25
N MET A 23 -28.52 12.72 7.59
CA MET A 23 -27.96 14.03 7.24
C MET A 23 -27.75 14.17 5.74
N CYS A 24 -27.21 13.13 5.08
CA CYS A 24 -26.96 13.15 3.64
C CYS A 24 -28.25 13.15 2.82
N ALA A 25 -29.35 12.59 3.33
CA ALA A 25 -30.66 12.68 2.68
C ALA A 25 -31.25 14.10 2.68
N ARG A 26 -30.77 14.97 3.59
CA ARG A 26 -31.27 16.35 3.76
C ARG A 26 -30.31 17.41 3.21
N LEU A 27 -29.12 17.00 2.79
CA LEU A 27 -28.08 17.89 2.28
C LEU A 27 -27.98 17.77 0.76
N PRO A 28 -27.66 18.87 0.06
CA PRO A 28 -27.22 18.81 -1.33
C PRO A 28 -26.03 17.86 -1.50
N VAL A 29 -25.99 17.18 -2.65
CA VAL A 29 -24.98 16.16 -2.95
C VAL A 29 -23.55 16.68 -2.78
N GLU A 30 -23.30 17.96 -3.04
CA GLU A 30 -21.96 18.55 -2.88
C GLU A 30 -21.50 18.53 -1.42
N LEU A 31 -22.41 18.79 -0.47
CA LEU A 31 -22.09 18.79 0.96
C LEU A 31 -21.93 17.36 1.50
N CYS A 32 -22.74 16.42 1.01
CA CYS A 32 -22.57 14.99 1.31
C CYS A 32 -21.19 14.50 0.88
N LEU A 33 -20.76 14.88 -0.33
CA LEU A 33 -19.43 14.55 -0.85
C LEU A 33 -18.30 15.23 -0.05
N MET A 34 -18.51 16.43 0.48
CA MET A 34 -17.53 17.08 1.37
C MET A 34 -17.38 16.34 2.69
N VAL A 35 -18.49 15.95 3.33
CA VAL A 35 -18.45 15.18 4.58
C VAL A 35 -17.84 13.80 4.37
N ALA A 36 -18.16 13.13 3.26
CA ALA A 36 -17.61 11.82 2.92
C ALA A 36 -16.09 11.85 2.62
N ARG A 37 -15.48 13.01 2.37
CA ARG A 37 -14.02 13.15 2.19
C ARG A 37 -13.24 13.08 3.50
N GLU A 38 -13.81 13.53 4.61
CA GLU A 38 -13.14 13.54 5.91
C GLU A 38 -12.83 12.13 6.48
N PRO A 39 -13.76 11.13 6.45
CA PRO A 39 -13.48 9.80 6.98
C PRO A 39 -12.50 8.99 6.13
N VAL A 40 -12.10 9.46 4.94
CA VAL A 40 -11.15 8.76 4.06
C VAL A 40 -9.83 8.48 4.78
N ARG A 41 -9.40 9.36 5.68
CA ARG A 41 -8.17 9.18 6.46
C ARG A 41 -8.29 8.06 7.51
N GLU A 42 -9.42 7.99 8.21
CA GLU A 42 -9.68 6.92 9.18
C GLU A 42 -9.83 5.57 8.48
N CYS A 43 -10.51 5.53 7.33
CA CYS A 43 -10.58 4.35 6.48
C CYS A 43 -9.19 3.90 6.00
N ALA A 44 -8.26 4.83 5.73
CA ALA A 44 -6.89 4.50 5.39
C ALA A 44 -6.16 3.81 6.52
N ILE A 45 -6.26 4.36 7.72
CA ILE A 45 -5.67 3.76 8.91
C ILE A 45 -6.24 2.36 9.16
N SER A 46 -7.56 2.19 9.07
CA SER A 46 -8.20 0.88 9.24
C SER A 46 -7.78 -0.13 8.16
N THR A 47 -7.74 0.30 6.89
CA THR A 47 -7.31 -0.54 5.76
C THR A 47 -5.87 -1.00 5.95
N ILE A 48 -4.99 -0.09 6.38
CA ILE A 48 -3.61 -0.40 6.73
C ILE A 48 -3.60 -1.42 7.87
N GLN A 49 -4.27 -1.17 8.99
CA GLN A 49 -4.29 -2.09 10.13
C GLN A 49 -4.75 -3.50 9.75
N GLU A 50 -5.80 -3.64 8.94
CA GLU A 50 -6.25 -4.94 8.44
C GLU A 50 -5.22 -5.63 7.54
N LEU A 51 -4.58 -4.89 6.63
CA LEU A 51 -3.49 -5.40 5.80
C LEU A 51 -2.29 -5.82 6.63
N TRP A 52 -1.94 -5.07 7.67
CA TRP A 52 -0.83 -5.39 8.57
C TRP A 52 -1.15 -6.60 9.47
N CYS A 53 -2.36 -6.71 10.00
CA CYS A 53 -2.78 -7.85 10.82
C CYS A 53 -2.90 -9.15 10.03
N SER A 54 -3.24 -9.07 8.74
CA SER A 54 -3.32 -10.22 7.84
C SER A 54 -1.97 -10.60 7.19
N ARG A 55 -0.95 -9.74 7.32
CA ARG A 55 0.38 -10.03 6.79
C ARG A 55 1.09 -11.09 7.63
N TRP A 56 1.56 -12.13 6.95
CA TRP A 56 2.70 -12.91 7.42
C TRP A 56 3.95 -12.07 7.15
N SER A 57 4.36 -11.25 8.13
CA SER A 57 5.66 -10.61 8.07
C SER A 57 6.72 -11.69 8.21
N SER A 58 7.36 -12.05 7.10
CA SER A 58 8.57 -12.86 7.11
C SER A 58 9.74 -11.91 6.97
N ASP A 59 10.50 -11.72 8.04
CA ASP A 59 11.83 -11.13 7.92
C ASP A 59 12.68 -12.06 7.07
N GLY A 60 13.32 -11.51 6.05
CA GLY A 60 14.10 -12.29 5.11
C GLY A 60 15.04 -11.39 4.32
N ASP A 61 16.24 -11.90 4.08
CA ASP A 61 17.22 -11.24 3.24
C ASP A 61 16.89 -11.48 1.77
N ILE A 62 17.09 -10.45 0.96
CA ILE A 62 16.96 -10.54 -0.50
C ILE A 62 18.35 -10.54 -1.11
N ASP A 63 18.66 -11.58 -1.87
CA ASP A 63 19.91 -11.68 -2.60
C ASP A 63 19.83 -10.84 -3.89
N VAL A 64 20.45 -9.66 -3.87
CA VAL A 64 20.49 -8.75 -5.02
C VAL A 64 21.39 -9.24 -6.17
N SER A 65 22.12 -10.35 -5.99
CA SER A 65 22.84 -11.03 -7.08
C SER A 65 21.91 -11.90 -7.95
N LEU A 66 20.70 -12.17 -7.48
CA LEU A 66 19.66 -12.88 -8.19
C LEU A 66 18.59 -11.92 -8.75
N GLY A 67 17.64 -12.48 -9.50
CA GLY A 67 16.46 -11.73 -9.91
C GLY A 67 15.63 -11.38 -8.68
N VAL A 68 15.04 -10.19 -8.65
CA VAL A 68 14.18 -9.73 -7.55
C VAL A 68 12.79 -9.44 -8.09
N TRP A 69 11.79 -9.95 -7.40
CA TRP A 69 10.38 -9.80 -7.69
C TRP A 69 9.66 -9.12 -6.54
N ALA A 70 8.67 -8.30 -6.86
CA ALA A 70 7.84 -7.61 -5.89
C ALA A 70 6.36 -7.92 -6.08
N GLN A 71 5.69 -8.17 -4.98
CA GLN A 71 4.23 -8.16 -4.87
C GLN A 71 3.79 -6.82 -4.29
N TYR A 72 2.59 -6.40 -4.66
CA TYR A 72 2.08 -5.09 -4.29
C TYR A 72 0.70 -5.18 -3.68
N VAL A 73 0.42 -4.21 -2.82
CA VAL A 73 -0.90 -3.94 -2.27
C VAL A 73 -1.32 -2.53 -2.65
N HIS A 74 -2.61 -2.30 -2.75
CA HIS A 74 -3.16 -0.97 -2.96
C HIS A 74 -3.83 -0.48 -1.69
N ILE A 75 -3.41 0.69 -1.23
CA ILE A 75 -4.00 1.38 -0.08
C ILE A 75 -4.53 2.70 -0.65
N HIS A 76 -5.85 2.90 -0.61
CA HIS A 76 -6.50 4.09 -1.16
C HIS A 76 -6.15 4.38 -2.63
N GLY A 77 -6.05 3.32 -3.45
CA GLY A 77 -5.69 3.43 -4.87
C GLY A 77 -4.20 3.72 -5.12
N VAL A 78 -3.38 3.83 -4.07
CA VAL A 78 -1.93 3.99 -4.18
C VAL A 78 -1.25 2.65 -3.99
N ARG A 79 -0.33 2.31 -4.89
CA ARG A 79 0.42 1.05 -4.91
C ARG A 79 1.62 1.10 -3.96
N TYR A 80 1.75 0.08 -3.10
CA TYR A 80 2.84 -0.11 -2.14
C TYR A 80 3.45 -1.50 -2.27
N VAL A 81 4.76 -1.61 -2.03
CA VAL A 81 5.48 -2.88 -1.99
C VAL A 81 5.02 -3.68 -0.78
N ALA A 82 4.57 -4.91 -1.01
CA ALA A 82 4.08 -5.80 0.03
C ALA A 82 5.11 -6.85 0.41
N ILE A 83 5.70 -7.52 -0.60
CA ILE A 83 6.66 -8.62 -0.40
C ILE A 83 7.73 -8.51 -1.49
N LEU A 84 8.99 -8.73 -1.10
CA LEU A 84 10.10 -8.97 -2.01
C LEU A 84 10.47 -10.45 -1.98
N SER A 85 10.88 -10.99 -3.13
CA SER A 85 11.35 -12.37 -3.24
C SER A 85 12.35 -12.52 -4.37
N ASN A 86 13.28 -13.47 -4.24
CA ASN A 86 14.15 -13.87 -5.34
C ASN A 86 13.46 -14.79 -6.36
N THR A 87 12.27 -15.28 -6.04
CA THR A 87 11.46 -16.14 -6.92
C THR A 87 10.13 -15.48 -7.28
N ALA A 88 9.68 -15.70 -8.50
CA ALA A 88 8.32 -15.35 -8.89
C ALA A 88 7.35 -16.35 -8.26
N ASP A 89 6.34 -15.86 -7.54
CA ASP A 89 5.22 -16.69 -7.12
C ASP A 89 4.20 -16.76 -8.27
N PRO A 90 4.01 -17.91 -8.94
CA PRO A 90 3.09 -18.04 -10.07
C PRO A 90 1.62 -17.87 -9.68
N LYS A 91 1.28 -17.97 -8.38
CA LYS A 91 -0.08 -17.81 -7.88
C LYS A 91 -0.41 -16.35 -7.55
N ARG A 92 0.58 -15.45 -7.58
CA ARG A 92 0.42 -14.04 -7.21
C ARG A 92 0.93 -13.14 -8.31
N ASN A 93 0.30 -11.98 -8.47
CA ASN A 93 0.75 -11.00 -9.45
C ASN A 93 2.07 -10.37 -8.97
N CYS A 94 3.20 -10.86 -9.51
CA CYS A 94 4.54 -10.40 -9.17
C CYS A 94 5.12 -9.56 -10.31
N THR A 95 5.71 -8.41 -9.99
CA THR A 95 6.47 -7.58 -10.95
C THR A 95 7.96 -7.80 -10.75
N LYS A 96 8.69 -8.05 -11.83
CA LYS A 96 10.15 -8.17 -11.78
C LYS A 96 10.77 -6.78 -11.58
N LEU A 97 11.57 -6.62 -10.53
CA LEU A 97 12.28 -5.37 -10.23
C LEU A 97 13.75 -5.42 -10.66
N LEU A 98 14.38 -6.58 -10.55
CA LEU A 98 15.76 -6.81 -10.96
C LEU A 98 15.86 -8.06 -11.80
N ASP A 99 16.52 -7.94 -12.95
CA ASP A 99 16.87 -9.08 -13.79
C ASP A 99 18.21 -9.67 -13.33
N THR A 100 18.33 -11.00 -13.33
CA THR A 100 19.56 -11.72 -13.00
C THR A 100 20.76 -11.22 -13.82
N ASN A 101 20.53 -10.84 -15.09
CA ASN A 101 21.60 -10.34 -15.96
C ASN A 101 22.10 -8.94 -15.59
N LYS A 102 21.30 -8.18 -14.84
CA LYS A 102 21.62 -6.83 -14.36
C LYS A 102 22.07 -6.82 -12.90
N ALA A 103 21.79 -7.90 -12.17
CA ALA A 103 22.07 -8.06 -10.74
C ALA A 103 23.55 -7.83 -10.40
N SER A 104 24.47 -8.35 -11.21
CA SER A 104 25.92 -8.20 -11.03
C SER A 104 26.44 -6.76 -11.12
N LYS A 105 25.60 -5.84 -11.63
CA LYS A 105 25.95 -4.43 -11.82
C LYS A 105 25.28 -3.52 -10.81
N VAL A 106 24.42 -4.03 -9.94
CA VAL A 106 23.71 -3.23 -8.94
C VAL A 106 24.69 -2.84 -7.84
N GLY A 107 24.83 -1.53 -7.60
CA GLY A 107 25.61 -0.98 -6.49
C GLY A 107 24.81 -0.02 -5.61
N VAL A 108 23.62 0.39 -6.05
CA VAL A 108 22.78 1.37 -5.34
C VAL A 108 21.32 0.94 -5.40
N LEU A 109 20.61 1.06 -4.28
CA LEU A 109 19.15 0.87 -4.18
C LEU A 109 18.52 2.21 -3.79
N TYR A 110 17.69 2.78 -4.66
CA TYR A 110 16.86 3.92 -4.32
C TYR A 110 15.50 3.46 -3.82
N VAL A 111 15.09 4.02 -2.69
CA VAL A 111 13.81 3.74 -2.04
C VAL A 111 12.97 5.00 -2.07
N LEU A 112 11.78 4.90 -2.63
CA LEU A 112 10.74 5.91 -2.52
C LEU A 112 9.69 5.41 -1.54
N GLU A 113 9.53 6.12 -0.44
CA GLU A 113 8.58 5.79 0.61
C GLU A 113 7.81 7.02 1.11
N ASP A 114 6.68 6.76 1.75
CA ASP A 114 5.96 7.72 2.56
C ASP A 114 5.58 7.08 3.91
N HIS A 115 4.80 7.79 4.73
CA HIS A 115 4.33 7.30 6.03
C HIS A 115 3.54 5.97 6.00
N LEU A 116 3.08 5.51 4.84
CA LEU A 116 2.37 4.23 4.66
C LEU A 116 3.29 3.09 4.19
N GLY A 117 4.49 3.43 3.70
CA GLY A 117 5.53 2.47 3.36
C GLY A 117 6.18 2.72 2.00
N ILE A 118 6.82 1.68 1.49
CA ILE A 118 7.61 1.74 0.25
C ILE A 118 6.69 1.73 -0.97
N ARG A 119 6.79 2.76 -1.81
CA ARG A 119 6.04 2.88 -3.08
C ARG A 119 6.82 2.34 -4.27
N GLN A 120 8.14 2.54 -4.28
CA GLN A 120 8.99 2.14 -5.38
C GLN A 120 10.40 1.82 -4.92
N LEU A 121 10.99 0.82 -5.58
CA LEU A 121 12.39 0.42 -5.42
C LEU A 121 13.05 0.45 -6.78
N VAL A 122 14.27 0.97 -6.83
CA VAL A 122 15.05 1.11 -8.07
C VAL A 122 16.46 0.60 -7.82
N PHE A 123 16.83 -0.47 -8.53
CA PHE A 123 18.17 -1.02 -8.51
C PHE A 123 19.01 -0.35 -9.60
N ALA A 124 20.08 0.34 -9.21
CA ALA A 124 20.96 1.10 -10.09
C ALA A 124 22.42 0.66 -9.96
N SER A 125 23.20 0.95 -11.00
CA SER A 125 24.63 0.70 -11.01
C SER A 125 25.40 1.84 -10.38
N GLN A 126 26.53 1.53 -9.75
CA GLN A 126 27.42 2.54 -9.19
C GLN A 126 28.05 3.34 -10.35
N GLY A 127 27.61 4.60 -10.53
CA GLY A 127 28.12 5.50 -11.59
C GLY A 127 27.10 5.92 -12.66
N ASP A 128 25.83 5.52 -12.58
CA ASP A 128 24.75 6.01 -13.47
C ASP A 128 23.70 6.82 -12.66
N PRO A 129 24.02 8.07 -12.25
CA PRO A 129 23.13 8.91 -11.45
C PRO A 129 21.91 9.44 -12.23
N ASP A 130 21.92 9.35 -13.56
CA ASP A 130 20.95 10.02 -14.45
C ASP A 130 19.72 9.16 -14.79
N LYS A 131 19.52 8.03 -14.11
CA LYS A 131 18.35 7.16 -14.30
C LYS A 131 17.61 6.92 -13.00
N LEU A 132 17.26 7.98 -12.28
CA LEU A 132 16.07 7.89 -11.44
C LEU A 132 14.88 7.69 -12.40
N PRO A 133 14.18 6.53 -12.37
CA PRO A 133 13.00 6.36 -13.20
C PRO A 133 12.01 7.47 -12.85
N PRO A 134 11.28 8.00 -13.84
CA PRO A 134 10.36 9.11 -13.61
C PRO A 134 9.40 8.73 -12.49
N PHE A 135 9.33 9.58 -11.47
CA PHE A 135 8.31 9.49 -10.43
C PHE A 135 6.96 9.52 -11.13
N ASN A 136 6.21 8.43 -11.04
CA ASN A 136 4.87 8.37 -11.58
C ASN A 136 3.89 8.51 -10.41
N PRO A 137 3.43 9.73 -10.08
CA PRO A 137 2.57 9.98 -8.91
C PRO A 137 1.24 9.22 -8.99
N ARG A 138 0.85 8.80 -10.20
CA ARG A 138 -0.44 8.20 -10.53
C ARG A 138 -0.26 6.78 -11.07
N MET A 139 0.10 5.84 -10.20
CA MET A 139 -0.18 4.42 -10.46
C MET A 139 -1.46 4.03 -9.70
N GLY A 140 -2.57 4.61 -10.15
CA GLY A 140 -3.93 4.23 -9.82
C GLY A 140 -4.77 4.42 -11.07
N LEU A 141 -5.25 3.32 -11.64
CA LEU A 141 -6.42 3.29 -12.53
C LEU A 141 -7.58 2.75 -11.69
#